data_AF-A0A1G6KF67-F1
#
_entry.id   AF-A0A1G6KF67-F1
#
_cell.length_a   1.000
_cell.length_b   1.000
_cell.length_c   1.000
_cell.angle_alpha   90.00
_cell.angle_beta   90.00
_cell.angle_gamma   90.00
#
_symmetry.space_group_name_H-M   'P 1'
#
loop_
_entity.id
_entity.type
_entity.pdbx_description
1 polymer ?
#
loop_
_entity_poly.entity_id
_entity_poly.type
_entity_poly.pdbx_seq_one_letter_code
_entity_poly.pdbx_strand_id
1 'polypeptide(L)'
;MRDIDDQEWKAYVTKCTTGEWPVPPGFVSDKNNWLCRAIVGRVLYFIKDVEGALTVLSTFINDVEPDMDDHPDQGMCEAEHFVLSLRDISEIIWKLTKNGDAALQYLDRAFKICRKFPYRFHTEARGDIWYRRLNILAESGRLEQAVAEAEEMVTNEKQESHTPKPIIPDPLYEKVNPYIFYSLRFLAEQKHKKGETAKACMIFAEAYRYFPLSAAGVRDVTKAMETKDWDEQYKAWIFCTTYQYLPWEKQPVVSLRD
;
A
#
# COMPACT_ATOMS: atom_id res chain seq x y z
N MET A 1 -22.86 8.87 14.23
CA MET A 1 -21.71 9.36 13.43
C MET A 1 -21.52 10.83 13.75
N ARG A 2 -20.29 11.31 14.02
CA ARG A 2 -20.04 12.73 14.29
C ARG A 2 -20.15 13.47 12.96
N ASP A 3 -21.16 14.32 12.82
CA ASP A 3 -21.27 15.24 11.69
C ASP A 3 -20.22 16.34 11.84
N ILE A 4 -19.56 16.71 10.75
CA ILE A 4 -18.56 17.78 10.71
C ILE A 4 -19.32 19.05 10.33
N ASP A 5 -19.26 20.07 11.17
CA ASP A 5 -19.94 21.32 10.85
C ASP A 5 -19.28 22.04 9.64
N ASP A 6 -20.02 22.94 9.00
CA ASP A 6 -19.56 23.58 7.77
C ASP A 6 -18.33 24.48 7.97
N GLN A 7 -18.15 25.04 9.16
CA GLN A 7 -16.99 25.87 9.48
C GLN A 7 -15.74 25.01 9.65
N GLU A 8 -15.85 23.89 10.39
CA GLU A 8 -14.80 22.90 10.56
C GLU A 8 -14.41 22.28 9.20
N TRP A 9 -15.39 21.87 8.39
CA TRP A 9 -15.15 21.36 7.04
C TRP A 9 -14.40 22.37 6.16
N LYS A 10 -14.85 23.63 6.15
CA LYS A 10 -14.19 24.69 5.39
C LYS A 10 -12.73 24.90 5.81
N ALA A 11 -12.42 24.75 7.10
CA ALA A 11 -11.06 24.81 7.60
C ALA A 11 -10.20 23.65 7.05
N TYR A 12 -10.73 22.42 7.05
CA TYR A 12 -10.03 21.26 6.45
C TYR A 12 -9.81 21.42 4.94
N VAL A 13 -10.82 21.88 4.19
CA VAL A 13 -10.70 22.14 2.74
C VAL A 13 -9.65 23.22 2.46
N THR A 14 -9.61 24.28 3.29
CA THR A 14 -8.60 25.34 3.16
C THR A 14 -7.19 24.78 3.32
N LYS A 15 -6.95 23.92 4.32
CA LYS A 15 -5.66 23.24 4.50
C LYS A 15 -5.26 22.40 3.28
N CYS A 16 -6.22 21.70 2.66
CA CYS A 16 -5.96 20.87 1.49
C CYS A 16 -5.65 21.68 0.21
N THR A 17 -6.22 22.87 0.08
CA THR A 17 -6.18 23.69 -1.14
C THR A 17 -5.09 24.77 -1.12
N THR A 18 -4.47 25.03 0.03
CA THR A 18 -3.48 26.10 0.21
C THR A 18 -2.09 25.62 0.67
N GLY A 19 -1.91 24.31 0.82
CA GLY A 19 -0.63 23.72 1.20
C GLY A 19 0.43 23.75 0.09
N GLU A 20 1.60 23.18 0.38
CA GLU A 20 2.72 23.05 -0.57
C GLU A 20 2.33 22.28 -1.84
N TRP A 21 1.44 21.30 -1.69
CA TRP A 21 0.89 20.48 -2.77
C TRP A 21 -0.64 20.61 -2.78
N PRO A 22 -1.17 21.72 -3.31
CA PRO A 22 -2.58 22.02 -3.21
C PRO A 22 -3.43 21.07 -4.06
N VAL A 23 -4.49 20.52 -3.46
CA VAL A 23 -5.48 19.72 -4.17
C VAL A 23 -6.51 20.64 -4.84
N PRO A 24 -6.91 20.41 -6.10
CA PRO A 24 -7.90 21.28 -6.73
C PRO A 24 -9.25 21.23 -5.97
N PRO A 25 -9.92 22.38 -5.74
CA PRO A 25 -11.12 22.45 -4.90
C PRO A 25 -12.25 21.50 -5.30
N GLY A 26 -12.39 21.21 -6.60
CA GLY A 26 -13.41 20.28 -7.11
C GLY A 26 -13.31 18.85 -6.55
N PHE A 27 -12.14 18.43 -6.07
CA PHE A 27 -11.93 17.11 -5.48
C PHE A 27 -12.19 17.05 -3.98
N VAL A 28 -12.40 18.19 -3.32
CA VAL A 28 -12.40 18.27 -1.84
C VAL A 28 -13.52 19.12 -1.26
N SER A 29 -14.30 19.86 -2.06
CA SER A 29 -15.24 20.84 -1.52
C SER A 29 -16.58 20.24 -1.06
N ASP A 30 -17.04 19.14 -1.65
CA ASP A 30 -18.34 18.55 -1.33
C ASP A 30 -18.27 17.68 -0.06
N LYS A 31 -18.74 18.22 1.06
CA LYS A 31 -18.79 17.52 2.36
C LYS A 31 -19.61 16.23 2.31
N ASN A 32 -20.64 16.17 1.46
CA ASN A 32 -21.57 15.04 1.43
C ASN A 32 -21.00 13.88 0.60
N ASN A 33 -20.16 14.18 -0.39
CA ASN A 33 -19.45 13.18 -1.16
C ASN A 33 -18.36 12.50 -0.30
N TRP A 34 -18.48 11.19 -0.11
CA TRP A 34 -17.53 10.43 0.70
C TRP A 34 -16.12 10.39 0.07
N LEU A 35 -15.99 10.47 -1.25
CA LEU A 35 -14.70 10.54 -1.92
C LEU A 35 -13.98 11.85 -1.60
N CYS A 36 -14.70 12.98 -1.58
CA CYS A 36 -14.14 14.26 -1.14
C CYS A 36 -13.64 14.16 0.32
N ARG A 37 -14.43 13.53 1.20
CA ARG A 37 -14.03 13.26 2.59
C ARG A 37 -12.81 12.33 2.68
N ALA A 38 -12.74 11.28 1.89
CA ALA A 38 -11.58 10.40 1.81
C ALA A 38 -10.32 11.17 1.39
N ILE A 39 -10.40 12.01 0.34
CA ILE A 39 -9.28 12.83 -0.12
C ILE A 39 -8.85 13.81 0.97
N VAL A 40 -9.78 14.57 1.55
CA VAL A 40 -9.48 15.52 2.63
C VAL A 40 -8.81 14.82 3.81
N GLY A 41 -9.39 13.73 4.32
CA GLY A 41 -8.83 13.01 5.46
C GLY A 41 -7.42 12.47 5.21
N ARG A 42 -7.15 11.96 4.00
CA ARG A 42 -5.81 11.49 3.60
C ARG A 42 -4.80 12.62 3.44
N VAL A 43 -5.20 13.77 2.90
CA VAL A 43 -4.34 14.96 2.82
C VAL A 43 -4.00 15.47 4.22
N LEU A 44 -4.97 15.53 5.13
CA LEU A 44 -4.74 15.88 6.53
C LEU A 44 -3.72 14.95 7.19
N TYR A 45 -3.82 13.64 6.94
CA TYR A 45 -2.84 12.68 7.44
C TYR A 45 -1.44 12.93 6.85
N PHE A 46 -1.35 13.22 5.55
CA PHE A 46 -0.10 13.53 4.88
C PHE A 46 0.61 14.75 5.50
N ILE A 47 -0.14 15.83 5.76
CA ILE A 47 0.36 17.06 6.41
C ILE A 47 0.45 16.96 7.95
N LYS A 48 0.30 15.75 8.50
CA LYS A 48 0.44 15.43 9.94
C LYS A 48 -0.64 16.01 10.86
N ASP A 49 -1.79 16.42 10.31
CA ASP A 49 -2.98 16.72 11.08
C ASP A 49 -3.75 15.42 11.38
N VAL A 50 -3.23 14.66 12.36
CA VAL A 50 -3.74 13.31 12.67
C VAL A 50 -5.14 13.32 13.28
N GLU A 51 -5.49 14.36 14.05
CA GLU A 51 -6.82 14.51 14.64
C GLU A 51 -7.87 14.86 13.58
N GLY A 52 -7.55 15.81 12.70
CA GLY A 52 -8.41 16.15 11.56
C GLY A 52 -8.58 14.96 10.61
N ALA A 53 -7.49 14.25 10.31
CA ALA A 53 -7.53 13.05 9.49
C ALA A 53 -8.47 11.99 10.09
N LEU A 54 -8.27 11.63 11.36
CA LEU A 54 -9.11 10.63 12.01
C LEU A 54 -10.57 11.08 12.08
N THR A 55 -10.82 12.36 12.37
CA THR A 55 -12.17 12.95 12.40
C THR A 55 -12.86 12.78 11.06
N VAL A 56 -12.22 13.20 9.96
CA VAL A 56 -12.80 13.13 8.61
C VAL A 56 -12.95 11.69 8.12
N LEU A 57 -11.91 10.86 8.22
CA LEU A 57 -11.95 9.49 7.71
C LEU A 57 -12.97 8.63 8.46
N SER A 58 -13.18 8.88 9.76
CA SER A 58 -14.19 8.16 10.56
C SER A 58 -15.64 8.43 10.14
N THR A 59 -15.90 9.44 9.31
CA THR A 59 -17.27 9.82 8.88
C THR A 59 -17.87 8.96 7.78
N PHE A 60 -17.12 8.03 7.19
CA PHE A 60 -17.65 7.20 6.10
C PHE A 60 -17.29 5.73 6.21
N ILE A 61 -16.18 5.40 6.88
CA ILE A 61 -15.68 4.03 6.89
C ILE A 61 -16.70 2.99 7.37
N ASN A 62 -17.60 3.31 8.30
CA ASN A 62 -18.56 2.33 8.81
C ASN A 62 -19.85 2.23 7.99
N ASP A 63 -20.17 3.26 7.20
CA ASP A 63 -21.48 3.43 6.57
C ASP A 63 -21.42 3.41 5.03
N VAL A 64 -20.21 3.39 4.47
CA VAL A 64 -19.97 3.33 3.02
C VAL A 64 -19.30 2.01 2.65
N GLU A 65 -19.76 1.44 1.54
CA GLU A 65 -19.05 0.41 0.78
C GLU A 65 -18.63 1.02 -0.56
N PRO A 66 -17.35 0.89 -0.97
CA PRO A 66 -16.90 1.40 -2.26
C PRO A 66 -17.53 0.60 -3.41
N ASP A 67 -17.84 1.27 -4.51
CA ASP A 67 -18.24 0.60 -5.75
C ASP A 67 -17.07 -0.24 -6.27
N MET A 68 -17.30 -1.55 -6.41
CA MET A 68 -16.30 -2.51 -6.88
C MET A 68 -16.21 -2.56 -8.40
N ASP A 69 -17.17 -1.94 -9.10
CA ASP A 69 -17.21 -1.77 -10.55
C ASP A 69 -16.66 -0.41 -10.98
N ASP A 70 -16.33 0.49 -10.05
CA ASP A 70 -15.64 1.74 -10.34
C ASP A 70 -14.17 1.48 -10.70
N HIS A 71 -13.82 1.74 -11.96
CA HIS A 71 -12.51 1.46 -12.54
C HIS A 71 -12.19 2.50 -13.63
N PRO A 72 -12.06 3.79 -13.23
CA PRO A 72 -11.89 4.87 -14.18
C PRO A 72 -10.59 4.71 -14.98
N ASP A 73 -10.60 5.19 -16.23
CA ASP A 73 -9.40 5.19 -17.09
C ASP A 73 -8.26 6.03 -16.49
N GLN A 74 -8.59 7.01 -15.65
CA GLN A 74 -7.66 7.93 -15.01
C GLN A 74 -8.06 8.18 -13.55
N GLY A 75 -7.06 8.28 -12.68
CA GLY A 75 -7.26 8.56 -11.26
C GLY A 75 -7.55 7.30 -10.45
N MET A 76 -7.56 7.45 -9.13
CA MET A 76 -7.86 6.34 -8.22
C MET A 76 -9.35 5.98 -8.32
N CYS A 77 -9.66 4.68 -8.25
CA CYS A 77 -11.02 4.21 -8.07
C CYS A 77 -11.50 4.38 -6.62
N GLU A 78 -12.81 4.24 -6.42
CA GLU A 78 -13.44 4.20 -5.10
C GLU A 78 -12.77 3.17 -4.18
N ALA A 79 -12.55 1.94 -4.66
CA ALA A 79 -11.92 0.88 -3.88
C ALA A 79 -10.52 1.28 -3.38
N GLU A 80 -9.72 1.96 -4.22
CA GLU A 80 -8.39 2.43 -3.86
C GLU A 80 -8.44 3.56 -2.83
N HIS A 81 -9.34 4.54 -3.01
CA HIS A 81 -9.58 5.59 -2.01
C HIS A 81 -9.96 5.00 -0.64
N PHE A 82 -10.82 3.99 -0.64
CA PHE A 82 -11.30 3.35 0.58
C PHE A 82 -10.20 2.55 1.28
N VAL A 83 -9.45 1.72 0.54
CA VAL A 83 -8.30 0.95 1.04
C VAL A 83 -7.26 1.85 1.69
N LEU A 84 -6.90 2.95 1.02
CA LEU A 84 -5.91 3.90 1.53
C LEU A 84 -6.40 4.63 2.78
N SER A 85 -7.69 4.93 2.87
CA SER A 85 -8.30 5.53 4.06
C SER A 85 -8.26 4.59 5.26
N LEU A 86 -8.56 3.29 5.05
CA LEU A 86 -8.45 2.26 6.09
C LEU A 86 -7.00 2.09 6.56
N ARG A 87 -6.04 2.08 5.64
CA ARG A 87 -4.60 2.02 5.95
C ARG A 87 -4.18 3.20 6.83
N ASP A 88 -4.59 4.42 6.46
CA ASP A 88 -4.21 5.63 7.19
C ASP A 88 -4.84 5.66 8.59
N ILE A 89 -6.10 5.24 8.76
CA ILE A 89 -6.73 5.05 10.08
C ILE A 89 -5.97 4.01 10.92
N SER A 90 -5.67 2.85 10.34
CA SER A 90 -4.90 1.80 11.02
C SER A 90 -3.58 2.35 11.55
N GLU A 91 -2.88 3.13 10.74
CA GLU A 91 -1.58 3.67 11.09
C GLU A 91 -1.65 4.74 12.17
N ILE A 92 -2.68 5.60 12.14
CA ILE A 92 -2.96 6.56 13.21
C ILE A 92 -3.21 5.82 14.53
N ILE A 93 -4.11 4.82 14.53
CA ILE A 93 -4.44 4.05 15.73
C ILE A 93 -3.22 3.34 16.29
N TRP A 94 -2.45 2.66 15.43
CA TRP A 94 -1.23 1.98 15.84
C TRP A 94 -0.21 2.93 16.48
N LYS A 95 0.04 4.09 15.85
CA LYS A 95 1.00 5.07 16.35
C LYS A 95 0.59 5.66 17.69
N LEU A 96 -0.70 5.98 17.86
CA LEU A 96 -1.20 6.63 19.07
C LEU A 96 -1.38 5.66 20.25
N THR A 97 -1.83 4.44 19.98
CA THR A 97 -2.33 3.54 21.04
C THR A 97 -1.51 2.26 21.20
N LYS A 98 -0.74 1.87 20.17
CA LYS A 98 -0.11 0.54 20.06
C LYS A 98 -1.09 -0.63 20.23
N ASN A 99 -2.38 -0.38 20.01
CA ASN A 99 -3.39 -1.42 20.01
C ASN A 99 -3.39 -2.15 18.66
N GLY A 100 -2.74 -3.31 18.64
CA GLY A 100 -2.60 -4.15 17.45
C GLY A 100 -3.93 -4.60 16.87
N ASP A 101 -4.86 -5.06 17.72
CA ASP A 101 -6.15 -5.59 17.25
C ASP A 101 -7.03 -4.49 16.64
N ALA A 102 -7.06 -3.31 17.27
CA ALA A 102 -7.79 -2.17 16.75
C ALA A 102 -7.20 -1.63 15.43
N ALA A 103 -5.89 -1.74 15.21
CA ALA A 103 -5.27 -1.38 13.95
C ALA A 103 -5.54 -2.44 12.87
N LEU A 104 -5.35 -3.72 13.21
CA LEU A 104 -5.50 -4.85 12.29
C LEU A 104 -6.92 -4.97 11.73
N GLN A 105 -7.98 -4.63 12.47
CA GLN A 105 -9.34 -4.68 11.93
C GLN A 105 -9.50 -3.85 10.64
N TYR A 106 -8.79 -2.72 10.54
CA TYR A 106 -8.84 -1.85 9.36
C TYR A 106 -7.99 -2.39 8.22
N LEU A 107 -6.78 -2.89 8.52
CA LEU A 107 -5.92 -3.52 7.51
C LEU A 107 -6.50 -4.82 6.98
N ASP A 108 -7.18 -5.61 7.81
CA ASP A 108 -7.90 -6.83 7.39
C ASP A 108 -9.00 -6.48 6.39
N ARG A 109 -9.77 -5.42 6.67
CA ARG A 109 -10.80 -4.94 5.74
C ARG A 109 -10.20 -4.39 4.46
N ALA A 110 -9.13 -3.60 4.56
CA ALA A 110 -8.42 -3.06 3.41
C ALA A 110 -7.89 -4.19 2.52
N PHE A 111 -7.25 -5.19 3.13
CA PHE A 111 -6.73 -6.35 2.44
C PHE A 111 -7.83 -7.16 1.75
N LYS A 112 -8.98 -7.38 2.40
CA LYS A 112 -10.14 -8.05 1.77
C LYS A 112 -10.61 -7.31 0.51
N ILE A 113 -10.64 -5.99 0.52
CA ILE A 113 -10.99 -5.18 -0.66
C ILE A 113 -9.92 -5.36 -1.75
N CYS A 114 -8.63 -5.28 -1.40
CA CYS A 114 -7.53 -5.56 -2.33
C CYS A 114 -7.63 -6.94 -2.98
N ARG A 115 -8.12 -7.96 -2.26
CA ARG A 115 -8.29 -9.32 -2.80
C ARG A 115 -9.52 -9.43 -3.71
N LYS A 116 -10.59 -8.69 -3.42
CA LYS A 116 -11.85 -8.76 -4.16
C LYS A 116 -11.85 -7.90 -5.42
N PHE A 117 -11.18 -6.74 -5.40
CA PHE A 117 -11.23 -5.77 -6.49
C PHE A 117 -10.42 -6.26 -7.70
N PRO A 118 -11.04 -6.54 -8.86
CA PRO A 118 -10.37 -7.23 -9.97
C PRO A 118 -9.57 -6.29 -10.88
N TYR A 119 -9.84 -4.98 -10.82
CA TYR A 119 -9.19 -3.96 -11.64
C TYR A 119 -7.92 -3.44 -11.00
N ARG A 120 -7.26 -2.47 -11.63
CA ARG A 120 -5.96 -1.99 -11.19
C ARG A 120 -6.05 -0.83 -10.20
N PHE A 121 -5.11 -0.76 -9.27
CA PHE A 121 -4.81 0.42 -8.46
C PHE A 121 -3.74 1.27 -9.15
N HIS A 122 -3.92 2.59 -9.07
CA HIS A 122 -3.06 3.56 -9.76
C HIS A 122 -1.85 3.97 -8.93
N THR A 123 -1.98 3.95 -7.61
CA THR A 123 -1.01 4.53 -6.68
C THR A 123 -0.47 3.50 -5.68
N GLU A 124 -1.33 2.64 -5.14
CA GLU A 124 -0.94 1.74 -4.04
C GLU A 124 -0.56 0.35 -4.52
N ALA A 125 0.51 -0.20 -3.94
CA ALA A 125 0.78 -1.62 -4.04
C ALA A 125 -0.13 -2.39 -3.06
N ARG A 126 -1.01 -3.26 -3.55
CA ARG A 126 -1.86 -4.09 -2.66
C ARG A 126 -1.06 -4.93 -1.67
N GLY A 127 0.14 -5.36 -2.09
CA GLY A 127 1.07 -6.08 -1.23
C GLY A 127 1.60 -5.24 -0.07
N ASP A 128 1.62 -3.90 -0.16
CA ASP A 128 2.05 -3.04 0.94
C ASP A 128 1.03 -3.02 2.09
N ILE A 129 -0.27 -3.07 1.77
CA ILE A 129 -1.34 -3.26 2.78
C ILE A 129 -1.12 -4.56 3.55
N TRP A 130 -0.85 -5.65 2.82
CA TRP A 130 -0.52 -6.95 3.39
C TRP A 130 0.77 -6.91 4.23
N TYR A 131 1.81 -6.28 3.71
CA TYR A 131 3.09 -6.10 4.39
C TYR A 131 2.95 -5.37 5.71
N ARG A 132 2.18 -4.27 5.72
CA ARG A 132 1.94 -3.49 6.93
C ARG A 132 1.18 -4.31 7.95
N ARG A 133 0.18 -5.09 7.52
CA ARG A 133 -0.57 -6.01 8.37
C ARG A 133 0.35 -7.03 9.06
N LEU A 134 1.24 -7.67 8.31
CA LEU A 134 2.23 -8.60 8.87
C LEU A 134 3.14 -7.94 9.91
N ASN A 135 3.59 -6.72 9.65
CA ASN A 135 4.43 -5.97 10.59
C ASN A 135 3.67 -5.61 11.88
N ILE A 136 2.43 -5.12 11.81
CA ILE A 136 1.63 -4.85 13.01
C ILE A 136 1.38 -6.14 13.79
N LEU A 137 1.07 -7.24 13.10
CA LEU A 137 0.84 -8.53 13.72
C LEU A 137 2.09 -9.00 14.50
N ALA A 138 3.27 -8.91 13.88
CA ALA A 138 4.55 -9.24 14.51
C ALA A 138 4.89 -8.30 15.68
N GLU A 139 4.76 -6.99 15.50
CA GLU A 139 5.01 -5.97 16.54
C GLU A 139 4.03 -6.11 17.73
N SER A 140 2.87 -6.72 17.51
CA SER A 140 1.88 -7.04 18.55
C SER A 140 2.17 -8.37 19.26
N GLY A 141 3.36 -8.95 19.12
CA GLY A 141 3.76 -10.19 19.77
C GLY A 141 3.30 -11.48 19.06
N ARG A 142 2.72 -11.38 17.86
CA ARG A 142 2.24 -12.52 17.06
C ARG A 142 3.17 -12.81 15.86
N LEU A 143 4.47 -12.79 16.10
CA LEU A 143 5.48 -12.98 15.05
C LEU A 143 5.38 -14.34 14.35
N GLU A 144 5.17 -15.42 15.10
CA GLU A 144 5.05 -16.78 14.53
C GLU A 144 3.87 -16.87 13.56
N GLN A 145 2.74 -16.30 13.95
CA GLN A 145 1.56 -16.19 13.08
C GLN A 145 1.88 -15.37 11.83
N ALA A 146 2.52 -14.21 11.96
CA ALA A 146 2.88 -13.37 10.81
C ALA A 146 3.83 -14.09 9.83
N VAL A 147 4.80 -14.86 10.34
CA VAL A 147 5.68 -15.67 9.50
C VAL A 147 4.90 -16.76 8.77
N ALA A 148 4.06 -17.52 9.47
CA ALA A 148 3.26 -18.58 8.87
C ALA A 148 2.32 -18.04 7.78
N GLU A 149 1.64 -16.93 8.05
CA GLU A 149 0.75 -16.30 7.08
C GLU A 149 1.51 -15.76 5.84
N ALA A 150 2.73 -15.23 6.02
CA ALA A 150 3.56 -14.80 4.89
C ALA A 150 4.02 -15.99 4.03
N GLU A 151 4.41 -17.11 4.64
CA GLU A 151 4.79 -18.34 3.93
C GLU A 151 3.61 -18.95 3.17
N GLU A 152 2.43 -18.96 3.78
CA GLU A 152 1.18 -19.40 3.15
C GLU A 152 0.84 -18.50 1.95
N MET A 153 0.94 -17.17 2.10
CA MET A 153 0.70 -16.23 1.00
C MET A 153 1.60 -16.51 -0.20
N VAL A 154 2.90 -16.71 0.01
CA VAL A 154 3.85 -17.05 -1.07
C VAL A 154 3.46 -18.36 -1.75
N THR A 155 3.05 -19.36 -0.97
CA THR A 155 2.67 -20.67 -1.50
C THR A 155 1.41 -20.56 -2.36
N ASN A 156 0.36 -19.92 -1.85
CA ASN A 156 -0.93 -19.80 -2.52
C ASN A 156 -0.82 -18.94 -3.78
N GLU A 157 -0.11 -17.81 -3.74
CA GLU A 157 0.04 -16.92 -4.89
C GLU A 157 0.93 -17.49 -6.01
N LYS A 158 1.84 -18.42 -5.68
CA LYS A 158 2.58 -19.19 -6.70
C LYS A 158 1.70 -20.22 -7.41
N GLN A 159 0.65 -20.71 -6.75
CA GLN A 159 -0.32 -21.64 -7.34
C GLN A 159 -1.36 -20.90 -8.17
N GLU A 160 -1.94 -19.84 -7.60
CA GLU A 160 -2.96 -19.01 -8.24
C GLU A 160 -2.70 -17.54 -7.91
N SER A 161 -2.20 -16.79 -8.91
CA SER A 161 -1.96 -15.36 -8.76
C SER A 161 -3.28 -14.61 -8.76
N HIS A 162 -3.47 -13.78 -7.73
CA HIS A 162 -4.62 -12.87 -7.62
C HIS A 162 -4.24 -11.43 -7.97
N THR A 163 -3.13 -11.26 -8.69
CA THR A 163 -2.71 -9.92 -9.16
C THR A 163 -3.54 -9.54 -10.39
N PRO A 164 -4.09 -8.31 -10.46
CA PRO A 164 -4.82 -7.85 -11.65
C PRO A 164 -3.95 -7.96 -12.91
N LYS A 165 -4.52 -8.54 -13.97
CA LYS A 165 -3.82 -8.63 -15.25
C LYS A 165 -3.84 -7.26 -15.96
N PRO A 166 -2.77 -6.90 -16.66
CA PRO A 166 -2.78 -5.67 -17.45
C PRO A 166 -3.80 -5.79 -18.60
N ILE A 167 -4.48 -4.68 -18.93
CA ILE A 167 -5.43 -4.65 -20.07
C ILE A 167 -4.75 -5.10 -21.37
N ILE A 168 -3.54 -4.58 -21.59
CA ILE A 168 -2.68 -4.99 -22.70
C ILE A 168 -1.62 -5.94 -22.12
N PRO A 169 -1.53 -7.20 -22.59
CA PRO A 169 -0.52 -8.14 -22.15
C PRO A 169 0.89 -7.52 -22.21
N ASP A 170 1.65 -7.72 -21.14
CA ASP A 170 3.02 -7.26 -21.04
C ASP A 170 3.85 -8.37 -20.37
N PRO A 171 4.83 -8.96 -21.08
CA PRO A 171 5.70 -9.99 -20.54
C PRO A 171 6.42 -9.58 -19.25
N LEU A 172 6.67 -8.27 -19.06
CA LEU A 172 7.26 -7.76 -17.83
C LEU A 172 6.38 -8.05 -16.61
N TYR A 173 5.05 -7.98 -16.78
CA TYR A 173 4.08 -8.11 -15.69
C TYR A 173 3.56 -9.54 -15.50
N GLU A 174 3.94 -10.49 -16.35
CA GLU A 174 3.52 -11.89 -16.21
C GLU A 174 3.93 -12.52 -14.87
N LYS A 175 5.07 -12.07 -14.32
CA LYS A 175 5.62 -12.58 -13.06
C LYS A 175 5.46 -11.60 -11.90
N VAL A 176 5.00 -10.38 -12.17
CA VAL A 176 4.83 -9.37 -11.12
C VAL A 176 3.73 -9.82 -10.18
N ASN A 177 4.06 -9.90 -8.89
CA ASN A 177 3.10 -10.25 -7.86
C ASN A 177 3.47 -9.53 -6.56
N PRO A 178 2.73 -8.46 -6.19
CA PRO A 178 3.03 -7.69 -4.99
C PRO A 178 2.85 -8.52 -3.73
N TYR A 179 1.89 -9.44 -3.67
CA TYR A 179 1.66 -10.27 -2.48
C TYR A 179 2.84 -11.20 -2.20
N ILE A 180 3.40 -11.82 -3.23
CA ILE A 180 4.62 -12.65 -3.11
C ILE A 180 5.81 -11.78 -2.70
N PHE A 181 6.07 -10.67 -3.42
CA PHE A 181 7.21 -9.81 -3.12
C PHE A 181 7.21 -9.34 -1.66
N TYR A 182 6.09 -8.78 -1.21
CA TYR A 182 5.99 -8.20 0.13
C TYR A 182 6.00 -9.25 1.24
N SER A 183 5.49 -10.46 0.99
CA SER A 183 5.62 -11.58 1.92
C SER A 183 7.06 -12.05 2.03
N LEU A 184 7.78 -12.20 0.91
CA LEU A 184 9.19 -12.56 0.90
C LEU A 184 10.05 -11.46 1.54
N ARG A 185 9.76 -10.18 1.27
CA ARG A 185 10.42 -9.05 1.95
C ARG A 185 10.27 -9.17 3.47
N PHE A 186 9.05 -9.36 3.95
CA PHE A 186 8.80 -9.54 5.39
C PHE A 186 9.65 -10.69 5.95
N LEU A 187 9.64 -11.86 5.31
CA LEU A 187 10.40 -13.04 5.72
C LEU A 187 11.92 -12.77 5.72
N ALA A 188 12.44 -12.08 4.71
CA ALA A 188 13.84 -11.70 4.62
C ALA A 188 14.26 -10.80 5.79
N GLU A 189 13.45 -9.77 6.09
CA GLU A 189 13.70 -8.88 7.22
C GLU A 189 13.66 -9.63 8.57
N GLN A 190 12.73 -10.57 8.75
CA GLN A 190 12.70 -11.40 9.96
C GLN A 190 13.93 -12.33 10.07
N LYS A 191 14.43 -12.86 8.94
CA LYS A 191 15.64 -13.68 8.93
C LYS A 191 16.88 -12.89 9.32
N HIS A 192 17.03 -11.67 8.79
CA HIS A 192 18.13 -10.79 9.19
C HIS A 192 18.06 -10.43 10.68
N LYS A 193 16.87 -10.11 11.21
CA LYS A 193 16.67 -9.85 12.65
C LYS A 193 17.07 -11.03 13.55
N LYS A 194 17.05 -12.26 13.03
CA LYS A 194 17.51 -13.47 13.72
C LYS A 194 19.02 -13.76 13.54
N GLY A 195 19.76 -12.88 12.86
CA GLY A 195 21.17 -13.08 12.53
C GLY A 195 21.39 -14.01 11.32
N GLU A 196 20.33 -14.42 10.62
CA GLU A 196 20.41 -15.28 9.43
C GLU A 196 20.58 -14.43 8.14
N THR A 197 21.51 -13.48 8.11
CA THR A 197 21.66 -12.48 7.02
C THR A 197 21.81 -13.11 5.64
N ALA A 198 22.63 -14.15 5.49
CA ALA A 198 22.79 -14.83 4.20
C ALA A 198 21.45 -15.37 3.64
N LYS A 199 20.61 -15.94 4.50
CA LYS A 199 19.27 -16.40 4.09
C LYS A 199 18.35 -15.24 3.77
N ALA A 200 18.44 -14.13 4.50
CA ALA A 200 17.69 -12.91 4.19
C ALA A 200 18.02 -12.40 2.77
N CYS A 201 19.30 -12.35 2.41
CA CYS A 201 19.74 -11.96 1.07
C CYS A 201 19.24 -12.91 -0.02
N MET A 202 19.25 -14.23 0.23
CA MET A 202 18.68 -15.21 -0.70
C MET A 202 17.17 -15.01 -0.91
N ILE A 203 16.42 -14.73 0.17
CA ILE A 203 14.98 -14.46 0.09
C ILE A 203 14.72 -13.16 -0.66
N PHE A 204 15.52 -12.10 -0.46
CA PHE A 204 15.40 -10.87 -1.24
C PHE A 204 15.66 -11.10 -2.74
N ALA A 205 16.69 -11.89 -3.09
CA ALA A 205 16.94 -12.24 -4.47
C ALA A 205 15.75 -12.97 -5.11
N GLU A 206 15.05 -13.82 -4.35
CA GLU A 206 13.79 -14.43 -4.79
C GLU A 206 12.67 -13.40 -4.91
N ALA A 207 12.49 -12.52 -3.91
CA ALA A 207 11.46 -11.49 -3.89
C ALA A 207 11.49 -10.63 -5.14
N TYR A 208 12.68 -10.15 -5.53
CA TYR A 208 12.86 -9.27 -6.68
C TYR A 208 12.56 -9.93 -8.04
N ARG A 209 12.33 -11.24 -8.10
CA ARG A 209 11.79 -11.90 -9.30
C ARG A 209 10.31 -11.57 -9.56
N TYR A 210 9.61 -11.06 -8.55
CA TYR A 210 8.18 -10.70 -8.57
C TYR A 210 7.95 -9.19 -8.54
N PHE A 211 9.03 -8.39 -8.63
CA PHE A 211 8.98 -6.93 -8.61
C PHE A 211 9.07 -6.37 -10.04
N PRO A 212 8.29 -5.32 -10.40
CA PRO A 212 8.38 -4.69 -11.72
C PRO A 212 9.63 -3.80 -11.81
N LEU A 213 10.65 -4.22 -12.56
CA LEU A 213 11.93 -3.52 -12.65
C LEU A 213 12.05 -2.70 -13.94
N SER A 214 12.42 -1.43 -13.80
CA SER A 214 12.95 -0.63 -14.91
C SER A 214 14.40 -0.99 -15.20
N ALA A 215 14.99 -0.42 -16.25
CA ALA A 215 16.42 -0.58 -16.53
C ALA A 215 17.31 -0.13 -15.36
N ALA A 216 16.89 0.87 -14.58
CA ALA A 216 17.58 1.26 -13.35
C ALA A 216 17.46 0.19 -12.26
N GLY A 217 16.24 -0.34 -12.07
CA GLY A 217 16.00 -1.41 -11.10
C GLY A 217 16.79 -2.68 -11.39
N VAL A 218 16.91 -3.07 -12.66
CA VAL A 218 17.74 -4.22 -13.06
C VAL A 218 19.21 -4.00 -12.65
N ARG A 219 19.76 -2.79 -12.86
CA ARG A 219 21.14 -2.48 -12.46
C ARG A 219 21.33 -2.56 -10.94
N ASP A 220 20.44 -1.95 -10.18
CA ASP A 220 20.54 -1.91 -8.71
C ASP A 220 20.39 -3.30 -8.09
N VAL A 221 19.41 -4.08 -8.55
CA VAL A 221 19.20 -5.48 -8.13
C VAL A 221 20.40 -6.34 -8.50
N THR A 222 20.95 -6.18 -9.70
CA THR A 222 22.16 -6.93 -10.12
C THR A 222 23.33 -6.60 -9.22
N LYS A 223 23.55 -5.32 -8.92
CA LYS A 223 24.59 -4.88 -7.98
C LYS A 223 24.39 -5.48 -6.58
N ALA A 224 23.15 -5.53 -6.09
CA ALA A 224 22.86 -6.19 -4.82
C ALA A 224 23.21 -7.68 -4.88
N MET A 225 22.81 -8.40 -5.93
CA MET A 225 23.12 -9.83 -6.12
C MET A 225 24.61 -10.14 -6.18
N GLU A 226 25.41 -9.27 -6.80
CA GLU A 226 26.86 -9.44 -6.98
C GLU A 226 27.69 -9.04 -5.74
N THR A 227 27.07 -8.40 -4.75
CA THR A 227 27.73 -8.00 -3.51
C THR A 227 28.10 -9.24 -2.68
N LYS A 228 29.40 -9.42 -2.39
CA LYS A 228 29.95 -10.65 -1.79
C LYS A 228 29.81 -10.73 -0.27
N ASP A 229 29.87 -9.60 0.41
CA ASP A 229 29.67 -9.53 1.85
C ASP A 229 28.18 -9.54 2.17
N TRP A 230 27.75 -10.38 3.11
CA TRP A 230 26.32 -10.58 3.37
C TRP A 230 25.65 -9.35 4.01
N ASP A 231 26.35 -8.61 4.86
CA ASP A 231 25.78 -7.44 5.52
C ASP A 231 25.70 -6.26 4.55
N GLU A 232 26.71 -6.06 3.70
CA GLU A 232 26.66 -5.07 2.62
C GLU A 232 25.64 -5.45 1.55
N GLN A 233 25.50 -6.73 1.23
CA GLN A 233 24.46 -7.20 0.32
C GLN A 233 23.07 -6.93 0.88
N TYR A 234 22.86 -7.18 2.18
CA TYR A 234 21.59 -6.88 2.83
C TYR A 234 21.27 -5.37 2.77
N LYS A 235 22.25 -4.50 3.05
CA LYS A 235 22.08 -3.04 2.89
C LYS A 235 21.72 -2.66 1.46
N ALA A 236 22.34 -3.29 0.46
CA ALA A 236 22.02 -3.07 -0.95
C ALA A 236 20.58 -3.51 -1.27
N TRP A 237 20.11 -4.62 -0.72
CA TRP A 237 18.71 -5.03 -0.83
C TRP A 237 17.75 -4.03 -0.19
N ILE A 238 18.05 -3.58 1.04
CA ILE A 238 17.24 -2.56 1.72
C ILE A 238 17.18 -1.27 0.91
N PHE A 239 18.30 -0.82 0.33
CA PHE A 239 18.31 0.30 -0.59
C PHE A 239 17.39 0.08 -1.79
N CYS A 240 17.40 -1.10 -2.41
CA CYS A 240 16.46 -1.40 -3.50
C CYS A 240 14.99 -1.28 -3.06
N THR A 241 14.67 -1.58 -1.80
CA THR A 241 13.27 -1.51 -1.30
C THR A 241 12.75 -0.08 -1.13
N THR A 242 13.62 0.94 -1.19
CA THR A 242 13.22 2.34 -1.07
C THR A 242 12.77 2.96 -2.39
N TYR A 243 12.91 2.24 -3.51
CA TYR A 243 12.55 2.74 -4.84
C TYR A 243 11.37 1.98 -5.44
N GLN A 244 10.42 2.73 -5.98
CA GLN A 244 9.42 2.21 -6.91
C GLN A 244 9.97 2.34 -8.32
N TYR A 245 10.61 1.28 -8.84
CA TYR A 245 11.24 1.31 -10.17
C TYR A 245 10.22 1.42 -11.32
N LEU A 246 9.07 0.77 -11.18
CA LEU A 246 7.92 0.84 -12.06
C LEU A 246 6.63 0.68 -11.23
N PRO A 247 5.46 1.05 -11.77
CA PRO A 247 4.18 0.76 -11.13
C PRO A 247 3.97 -0.73 -10.89
N TRP A 248 3.31 -1.10 -9.79
CA TRP A 248 2.95 -2.48 -9.49
C TRP A 248 1.92 -3.07 -10.45
N GLU A 249 0.97 -2.24 -10.86
CA GLU A 249 -0.11 -2.60 -11.74
C GLU A 249 -0.03 -1.68 -12.96
N LYS A 250 0.28 -2.24 -14.13
CA LYS A 250 0.53 -1.46 -15.35
C LYS A 250 -0.71 -0.68 -15.75
N GLN A 251 -0.62 0.64 -15.76
CA GLN A 251 -1.70 1.51 -16.22
C GLN A 251 -1.78 1.56 -17.76
N PRO A 252 -2.96 1.86 -18.34
CA PRO A 252 -3.06 2.03 -19.78
C PRO A 252 -2.26 3.27 -20.20
N VAL A 253 -1.70 3.25 -21.41
CA VAL A 253 -1.05 4.44 -21.95
C VAL A 253 -2.14 5.46 -22.27
N VAL A 254 -2.16 6.56 -21.52
CA VAL A 254 -3.05 7.68 -21.83
C VAL A 254 -2.46 8.39 -23.04
N SER A 255 -3.09 8.20 -24.21
CA SER A 255 -2.85 9.10 -25.34
C SER A 255 -3.56 10.41 -25.01
N LEU A 256 -2.79 11.46 -24.73
CA LEU A 256 -3.31 12.81 -24.90
C LEU A 256 -3.67 12.92 -26.39
N ARG A 257 -4.89 13.36 -26.69
CA ARG A 257 -5.30 13.58 -28.09
C ARG A 257 -4.30 14.54 -28.75
N ASP A 258 -3.98 14.27 -30.01
CA ASP A 258 -3.22 15.20 -30.88
C ASP A 258 -3.87 16.59 -30.91
#